data_AF-A0A842VVQ4-F1
#
_entry.id   AF-A0A842VVQ4-F1
#
_cell.length_a   1.000
_cell.length_b   1.000
_cell.length_c   1.000
_cell.angle_alpha   90.00
_cell.angle_beta   90.00
_cell.angle_gamma   90.00
#
_symmetry.space_group_name_H-M   'P 1'
#
loop_
_entity.id
_entity.type
_entity.pdbx_description
1 polymer ?
#
loop_
_entity_poly.entity_id
_entity_poly.type
_entity_poly.pdbx_seq_one_letter_code
_entity_poly.pdbx_strand_id
1 'polypeptide(L)'
;MRKNLRRKNLALVLIILFIPGGLGMGYIAGMSYILNDMKSYSYNYILDYDILKDKTAYCQGDFDYLHTMAHTIDYRFENYHIPLNFTTNAVFVREGGLVDYTNVSIYDGTYDSTLWTGTALLGQLYRYKTAKREHNIAELTNATRIMKKLYTALETNLIVPSGGYGPEHPGILARCAVPPENKSLFPGVYESSYNGSGPYSDWKAHMYTSRDSMAGWLLGMACILEVAAEIGLLSNVSNCIEQFTVGFLQNDWLAIDGDGNPHGPNFTPTIFNSGWALSLLQLAKAVDIEQYERLYYYISTRCGHFKHVSHGSDSQLIVDYYAFNFGADAFYPLIIFETDEVLRNAYVHKYNLGIYNPTKNHRNCYFNILYLLYNEVSNKNIEKDILDQLMRYNISRNPYRDYQAKLIAFEIDSTMSKWKNFFENNPIGTLYEWMGAGFKDFDIEFYTKPRTLDMWDAENDFIWQRNPFKVHSYNAANEAYEESGITYSVPYWICRYLNIIPKP
;
A
#
# COMPACT_ATOMS: atom_id res chain seq x y z
N MET A 1 64.50 -12.62 -23.75
CA MET A 1 63.06 -12.31 -23.96
C MET A 1 62.18 -12.28 -22.69
N ARG A 2 62.60 -12.84 -21.53
CA ARG A 2 61.75 -12.93 -20.32
C ARG A 2 61.80 -11.76 -19.31
N LYS A 3 62.73 -10.80 -19.43
CA LYS A 3 62.91 -9.72 -18.43
C LYS A 3 61.74 -8.72 -18.33
N ASN A 4 60.87 -8.62 -19.34
CA ASN A 4 59.73 -7.70 -19.33
C ASN A 4 58.37 -8.37 -19.07
N LEU A 5 58.31 -9.70 -18.88
CA LEU A 5 57.04 -10.41 -18.72
C LEU A 5 56.28 -9.98 -17.45
N ARG A 6 56.98 -9.77 -16.33
CA ARG A 6 56.36 -9.30 -15.07
C ARG A 6 55.76 -7.90 -15.20
N ARG A 7 56.46 -6.96 -15.86
CA ARG A 7 55.95 -5.59 -16.08
C ARG A 7 54.77 -5.57 -17.06
N LYS A 8 54.83 -6.38 -18.13
CA LYS A 8 53.73 -6.52 -19.08
C LYS A 8 52.51 -7.19 -18.45
N ASN A 9 52.71 -8.25 -17.66
CA ASN A 9 51.62 -8.93 -16.96
C ASN A 9 51.02 -8.05 -15.86
N LEU A 10 51.84 -7.27 -15.14
CA LEU A 10 51.33 -6.30 -14.16
C LEU A 10 50.54 -5.19 -14.85
N ALA A 11 51.00 -4.66 -15.98
CA ALA A 11 50.25 -3.69 -16.77
C ALA A 11 48.95 -4.29 -17.32
N LEU A 12 48.98 -5.54 -17.78
CA LEU A 12 47.79 -6.26 -18.27
C LEU A 12 46.79 -6.50 -17.14
N VAL A 13 47.24 -6.89 -15.94
CA VAL A 13 46.41 -7.08 -14.75
C VAL A 13 45.85 -5.75 -14.26
N LEU A 14 46.65 -4.67 -14.29
CA LEU A 14 46.15 -3.33 -13.98
C LEU A 14 45.11 -2.88 -15.01
N ILE A 15 45.32 -3.14 -16.30
CA ILE A 15 44.35 -2.83 -17.35
C ILE A 15 43.08 -3.68 -17.17
N ILE A 16 43.19 -4.98 -16.92
CA ILE A 16 42.07 -5.92 -16.79
C ILE A 16 41.31 -5.74 -15.46
N LEU A 17 41.95 -5.24 -14.40
CA LEU A 17 41.26 -4.99 -13.13
C LEU A 17 40.78 -3.54 -13.00
N PHE A 18 41.60 -2.56 -13.38
CA PHE A 18 41.27 -1.14 -13.19
C PHE A 18 40.48 -0.54 -14.34
N ILE A 19 40.57 -1.05 -15.58
CA ILE A 19 39.70 -0.53 -16.64
C ILE A 19 38.27 -1.05 -16.44
N PRO A 20 38.00 -2.37 -16.26
CA PRO A 20 36.67 -2.85 -15.92
C PRO A 20 36.17 -2.34 -14.56
N GLY A 21 37.05 -2.26 -13.54
CA GLY A 21 36.68 -1.70 -12.25
C GLY A 21 36.39 -0.20 -12.30
N GLY A 22 37.21 0.57 -13.02
CA GLY A 22 37.02 2.02 -13.20
C GLY A 22 35.83 2.36 -14.08
N LEU A 23 35.63 1.62 -15.18
CA LEU A 23 34.45 1.75 -16.03
C LEU A 23 33.18 1.29 -15.29
N GLY A 24 33.25 0.21 -14.52
CA GLY A 24 32.14 -0.28 -13.70
C GLY A 24 31.76 0.70 -12.58
N MET A 25 32.74 1.25 -11.86
CA MET A 25 32.49 2.28 -10.85
C MET A 25 31.96 3.58 -11.48
N GLY A 26 32.52 4.01 -12.62
CA GLY A 26 32.03 5.16 -13.37
C GLY A 26 30.59 4.96 -13.84
N TYR A 27 30.27 3.75 -14.29
CA TYR A 27 28.91 3.37 -14.68
C TYR A 27 27.93 3.40 -13.50
N ILE A 28 28.29 2.81 -12.35
CA ILE A 28 27.46 2.84 -11.12
C ILE A 28 27.30 4.27 -10.60
N ALA A 29 28.36 5.09 -10.66
CA ALA A 29 28.31 6.50 -10.28
C ALA A 29 27.41 7.30 -11.21
N GLY A 30 27.47 7.06 -12.53
CA GLY A 30 26.57 7.63 -13.51
C GLY A 30 25.12 7.27 -13.25
N MET A 31 24.82 5.99 -13.02
CA MET A 31 23.48 5.51 -12.65
C MET A 31 22.97 6.18 -11.37
N SER A 32 23.82 6.27 -10.34
CA SER A 32 23.47 6.89 -9.07
C SER A 32 23.25 8.40 -9.21
N TYR A 33 24.04 9.07 -10.05
CA TYR A 33 23.86 10.48 -10.38
C TYR A 33 22.53 10.72 -11.10
N ILE A 34 22.22 9.92 -12.13
CA ILE A 34 20.95 9.98 -12.87
C ILE A 34 19.78 9.85 -11.91
N LEU A 35 19.75 8.79 -11.09
CA LEU A 35 18.68 8.55 -10.12
C LEU A 35 18.59 9.68 -9.09
N ASN A 36 19.72 10.22 -8.64
CA ASN A 36 19.76 11.31 -7.69
C ASN A 36 19.28 12.64 -8.28
N ASP A 37 19.56 12.91 -9.55
CA ASP A 37 19.08 14.08 -10.28
C ASP A 37 17.57 13.95 -10.52
N MET A 38 17.12 12.80 -11.01
CA MET A 38 15.70 12.51 -11.26
C MET A 38 14.85 12.62 -9.99
N LYS A 39 15.34 12.19 -8.82
CA LYS A 39 14.59 12.29 -7.56
C LYS A 39 14.76 13.64 -6.87
N SER A 40 15.61 14.52 -7.40
CA SER A 40 16.08 15.70 -6.67
C SER A 40 14.93 16.64 -6.31
N TYR A 41 13.88 16.72 -7.11
CA TYR A 41 12.69 17.49 -6.75
C TYR A 41 11.90 16.81 -5.62
N SER A 42 11.64 15.50 -5.66
CA SER A 42 10.90 14.80 -4.58
C SER A 42 11.63 14.88 -3.23
N TYR A 43 12.95 14.65 -3.22
CA TYR A 43 13.75 14.63 -1.97
C TYR A 43 14.11 16.02 -1.44
N ASN A 44 14.43 16.97 -2.33
CA ASN A 44 14.87 18.31 -1.91
C ASN A 44 13.71 19.29 -1.82
N TYR A 45 12.51 18.93 -2.29
CA TYR A 45 11.32 19.71 -2.01
C TYR A 45 11.08 19.72 -0.50
N ILE A 46 11.28 20.88 0.11
CA ILE A 46 10.90 21.14 1.48
C ILE A 46 9.51 21.73 1.41
N LEU A 47 8.55 21.02 2.00
CA LEU A 47 7.18 21.53 2.11
C LEU A 47 7.20 22.74 3.03
N ASP A 48 7.16 23.93 2.43
CA ASP A 48 7.06 25.17 3.18
C ASP A 48 5.58 25.43 3.52
N TYR A 49 5.23 25.08 4.76
CA TYR A 49 3.90 25.26 5.33
C TYR A 49 3.45 26.73 5.46
N ASP A 50 4.39 27.67 5.35
CA ASP A 50 4.15 29.11 5.42
C ASP A 50 4.01 29.76 4.04
N ILE A 51 4.77 29.34 3.02
CA ILE A 51 4.69 29.88 1.65
C ILE A 51 3.39 29.48 0.94
N LEU A 52 2.81 28.33 1.28
CA LEU A 52 1.50 27.90 0.75
C LEU A 52 0.31 28.76 1.26
N LYS A 53 0.57 29.79 2.09
CA LYS A 53 -0.44 30.80 2.47
C LYS A 53 -0.80 31.74 1.32
N ASP A 54 0.08 31.92 0.34
CA ASP A 54 -0.12 32.95 -0.69
C ASP A 54 -0.71 32.32 -1.98
N LYS A 55 -2.04 32.41 -2.08
CA LYS A 55 -2.91 32.30 -3.29
C LYS A 55 -3.77 31.05 -3.55
N THR A 56 -3.66 29.94 -2.79
CA THR A 56 -4.58 28.76 -2.90
C THR A 56 -4.83 28.02 -1.57
N ALA A 57 -4.82 28.80 -0.47
CA ALA A 57 -5.23 28.55 0.91
C ALA A 57 -5.40 27.07 1.34
N TYR A 58 -4.54 26.63 2.26
CA TYR A 58 -4.83 25.48 3.12
C TYR A 58 -6.30 25.52 3.59
N CYS A 59 -7.05 24.46 3.33
CA CYS A 59 -8.37 24.27 3.89
C CYS A 59 -8.21 24.09 5.40
N GLN A 60 -8.74 25.04 6.18
CA GLN A 60 -8.83 24.86 7.62
C GLN A 60 -9.78 23.69 7.89
N GLY A 61 -9.40 22.81 8.82
CA GLY A 61 -10.25 21.68 9.21
C GLY A 61 -11.56 22.18 9.83
N ASP A 62 -12.67 21.91 9.17
CA ASP A 62 -14.02 22.02 9.73
C ASP A 62 -14.38 20.64 10.31
N PHE A 63 -14.28 20.51 11.64
CA PHE A 63 -14.43 19.21 12.28
C PHE A 63 -15.85 18.65 12.18
N ASP A 64 -16.89 19.48 12.29
CA ASP A 64 -18.28 19.05 12.14
C ASP A 64 -18.55 18.54 10.72
N TYR A 65 -17.96 19.21 9.74
CA TYR A 65 -18.06 18.79 8.35
C TYR A 65 -17.28 17.49 8.08
N LEU A 66 -16.05 17.38 8.60
CA LEU A 66 -15.26 16.15 8.52
C LEU A 66 -15.99 14.95 9.15
N HIS A 67 -16.67 15.16 10.28
CA HIS A 67 -17.51 14.15 10.92
C HIS A 67 -18.67 13.72 10.02
N THR A 68 -19.38 14.70 9.44
CA THR A 68 -20.50 14.43 8.53
C THR A 68 -20.04 13.61 7.32
N MET A 69 -18.93 14.01 6.69
CA MET A 69 -18.36 13.28 5.56
C MET A 69 -17.99 11.85 5.93
N ALA A 70 -17.34 11.63 7.08
CA ALA A 70 -16.95 10.29 7.52
C ALA A 70 -18.16 9.35 7.62
N HIS A 71 -19.24 9.79 8.26
CA HIS A 71 -20.43 8.97 8.44
C HIS A 71 -21.16 8.68 7.12
N THR A 72 -21.21 9.64 6.19
CA THR A 72 -21.79 9.40 4.86
C THR A 72 -20.93 8.44 4.04
N ILE A 73 -19.60 8.60 4.05
CA ILE A 73 -18.68 7.70 3.34
C ILE A 73 -18.78 6.30 3.93
N ASP A 74 -18.75 6.15 5.26
CA ASP A 74 -18.87 4.84 5.91
C ASP A 74 -20.23 4.17 5.63
N TYR A 75 -21.32 4.96 5.54
CA TYR A 75 -22.62 4.45 5.12
C TYR A 75 -22.57 3.93 3.68
N ARG A 76 -21.99 4.68 2.74
CA ARG A 76 -21.89 4.26 1.34
C ARG A 76 -20.95 3.06 1.21
N PHE A 77 -19.85 3.03 1.95
CA PHE A 77 -18.92 1.92 2.01
C PHE A 77 -19.63 0.60 2.30
N GLU A 78 -20.45 0.57 3.35
CA GLU A 78 -21.21 -0.65 3.68
C GLU A 78 -22.23 -1.03 2.60
N ASN A 79 -22.96 -0.06 2.05
CA ASN A 79 -24.08 -0.35 1.14
C ASN A 79 -23.63 -0.70 -0.28
N TYR A 80 -22.49 -0.17 -0.73
CA TYR A 80 -22.09 -0.20 -2.13
C TYR A 80 -20.66 -0.66 -2.36
N HIS A 81 -19.81 -0.82 -1.35
CA HIS A 81 -18.39 -1.09 -1.58
C HIS A 81 -17.88 -2.36 -0.91
N ILE A 82 -18.77 -3.14 -0.29
CA ILE A 82 -18.46 -4.46 0.27
C ILE A 82 -19.51 -5.53 -0.09
N PRO A 83 -19.92 -5.66 -1.36
CA PRO A 83 -21.00 -6.56 -1.81
C PRO A 83 -20.81 -8.04 -1.43
N LEU A 84 -19.55 -8.49 -1.35
CA LEU A 84 -19.14 -9.83 -0.91
C LEU A 84 -18.20 -9.71 0.29
N ASN A 85 -18.42 -8.68 1.10
CA ASN A 85 -17.61 -8.29 2.24
C ASN A 85 -16.16 -7.86 1.95
N PHE A 86 -15.63 -8.02 0.73
CA PHE A 86 -14.34 -7.44 0.34
C PHE A 86 -14.54 -6.05 -0.28
N THR A 87 -13.54 -5.19 -0.12
CA THR A 87 -13.58 -3.81 -0.58
C THR A 87 -13.49 -3.73 -2.11
N THR A 88 -14.43 -3.02 -2.72
CA THR A 88 -14.51 -2.76 -4.16
C THR A 88 -14.87 -1.32 -4.44
N ASN A 89 -14.66 -0.93 -5.69
CA ASN A 89 -15.26 0.29 -6.22
C ASN A 89 -16.55 -0.05 -6.97
N ALA A 90 -17.46 0.90 -7.05
CA ALA A 90 -18.78 0.71 -7.63
C ALA A 90 -18.94 1.51 -8.91
N VAL A 91 -19.49 0.88 -9.95
CA VAL A 91 -19.97 1.58 -11.14
C VAL A 91 -21.49 1.51 -11.14
N PHE A 92 -22.13 2.66 -10.96
CA PHE A 92 -23.58 2.81 -10.88
C PHE A 92 -24.26 2.74 -12.26
N VAL A 93 -25.52 2.37 -12.28
CA VAL A 93 -26.34 2.31 -13.49
C VAL A 93 -26.50 3.72 -14.08
N ARG A 94 -26.43 3.82 -15.41
CA ARG A 94 -26.73 5.06 -16.15
C ARG A 94 -27.96 4.85 -17.04
N GLU A 95 -29.00 5.64 -16.81
CA GLU A 95 -30.24 5.63 -17.59
C GLU A 95 -30.61 7.04 -18.04
N GLY A 96 -30.92 7.21 -19.32
CA GLY A 96 -31.31 8.51 -19.87
C GLY A 96 -30.26 9.61 -19.75
N GLY A 97 -28.98 9.25 -19.58
CA GLY A 97 -27.88 10.19 -19.36
C GLY A 97 -27.63 10.57 -17.90
N LEU A 98 -28.48 10.13 -16.97
CA LEU A 98 -28.34 10.37 -15.52
C LEU A 98 -27.77 9.13 -14.82
N VAL A 99 -27.00 9.35 -13.76
CA VAL A 99 -26.45 8.28 -12.91
C VAL A 99 -27.41 7.99 -11.77
N ASP A 100 -27.76 6.72 -11.60
CA ASP A 100 -28.50 6.22 -10.45
C ASP A 100 -27.54 5.73 -9.37
N TYR A 101 -27.25 6.58 -8.38
CA TYR A 101 -26.36 6.29 -7.25
C TYR A 101 -26.94 5.31 -6.21
N THR A 102 -27.98 4.56 -6.57
CA THR A 102 -28.59 3.52 -5.73
C THR A 102 -28.43 2.11 -6.29
N ASN A 103 -28.32 1.95 -7.62
CA ASN A 103 -28.19 0.66 -8.29
C ASN A 103 -26.81 0.49 -8.89
N VAL A 104 -26.06 -0.51 -8.42
CA VAL A 104 -24.73 -0.83 -8.95
C VAL A 104 -24.87 -1.71 -10.20
N SER A 105 -24.22 -1.28 -11.30
CA SER A 105 -24.14 -2.05 -12.54
C SER A 105 -23.06 -3.12 -12.47
N ILE A 106 -21.84 -2.76 -12.04
CA ILE A 106 -20.69 -3.66 -11.92
C ILE A 106 -19.79 -3.20 -10.77
N TYR A 107 -19.04 -4.12 -10.20
CA TYR A 107 -17.96 -3.83 -9.26
C TYR A 107 -16.60 -3.90 -9.94
N ASP A 108 -15.73 -2.95 -9.60
CA ASP A 108 -14.37 -2.84 -10.12
C ASP A 108 -13.35 -2.88 -8.96
N GLY A 109 -12.06 -2.99 -9.29
CA GLY A 109 -10.96 -3.00 -8.32
C GLY A 109 -10.81 -4.33 -7.57
N THR A 110 -11.40 -5.40 -8.09
CA THR A 110 -11.34 -6.76 -7.52
C THR A 110 -9.92 -7.30 -7.45
N TYR A 111 -9.05 -6.91 -8.40
CA TYR A 111 -7.64 -7.28 -8.47
C TYR A 111 -6.82 -6.88 -7.24
N ASP A 112 -7.20 -5.78 -6.58
CA ASP A 112 -6.52 -5.25 -5.40
C ASP A 112 -7.41 -5.31 -4.15
N SER A 113 -8.52 -6.05 -4.23
CA SER A 113 -9.50 -6.08 -3.14
C SER A 113 -8.94 -6.62 -1.82
N THR A 114 -7.99 -7.56 -1.84
CA THR A 114 -7.30 -7.99 -0.61
C THR A 114 -6.48 -6.85 0.01
N LEU A 115 -5.74 -6.09 -0.81
CA LEU A 115 -5.02 -4.88 -0.37
C LEU A 115 -6.00 -3.91 0.29
N TRP A 116 -7.04 -3.53 -0.45
CA TRP A 116 -7.98 -2.50 -0.01
C TRP A 116 -8.82 -2.95 1.19
N THR A 117 -9.14 -4.24 1.31
CA THR A 117 -9.85 -4.80 2.47
C THR A 117 -8.98 -4.74 3.73
N GLY A 118 -7.68 -5.02 3.62
CA GLY A 118 -6.73 -4.81 4.70
C GLY A 118 -6.66 -3.34 5.15
N THR A 119 -6.55 -2.43 4.17
CA THR A 119 -6.55 -0.98 4.42
C THR A 119 -7.87 -0.50 5.03
N ALA A 120 -9.01 -1.02 4.58
CA ALA A 120 -10.32 -0.71 5.17
C ALA A 120 -10.40 -1.17 6.62
N LEU A 121 -9.87 -2.37 6.93
CA LEU A 121 -9.80 -2.90 8.29
C LEU A 121 -8.98 -2.02 9.23
N LEU A 122 -7.90 -1.41 8.73
CA LEU A 122 -7.14 -0.42 9.50
C LEU A 122 -8.03 0.77 9.91
N GLY A 123 -8.79 1.34 8.96
CA GLY A 123 -9.76 2.39 9.27
C GLY A 123 -10.80 1.96 10.30
N GLN A 124 -11.39 0.77 10.13
CA GLN A 124 -12.42 0.26 11.04
C GLN A 124 -11.87 -0.12 12.43
N LEU A 125 -10.62 -0.56 12.53
CA LEU A 125 -9.95 -0.77 13.82
C LEU A 125 -9.85 0.54 14.59
N TYR A 126 -9.40 1.62 13.94
CA TYR A 126 -9.27 2.91 14.62
C TYR A 126 -10.63 3.57 14.89
N ARG A 127 -11.65 3.27 14.08
CA ARG A 127 -13.05 3.56 14.40
C ARG A 127 -13.51 2.84 15.66
N TYR A 128 -13.23 1.53 15.77
CA TYR A 128 -13.53 0.71 16.95
C TYR A 128 -12.83 1.26 18.20
N LYS A 129 -11.50 1.49 18.12
CA LYS A 129 -10.70 2.03 19.24
C LYS A 129 -11.19 3.41 19.68
N THR A 130 -11.53 4.29 18.73
CA THR A 130 -12.13 5.60 19.00
C THR A 130 -13.47 5.47 19.70
N ALA A 131 -14.38 4.65 19.17
CA ALA A 131 -15.70 4.43 19.75
C ALA A 131 -15.62 3.87 21.17
N LYS A 132 -14.69 2.93 21.41
CA LYS A 132 -14.43 2.36 22.74
C LYS A 132 -13.95 3.43 23.72
N ARG A 133 -12.96 4.24 23.33
CA ARG A 133 -12.43 5.36 24.14
C ARG A 133 -13.52 6.39 24.46
N GLU A 134 -14.42 6.66 23.53
CA GLU A 134 -15.47 7.68 23.66
C GLU A 134 -16.76 7.15 24.29
N HIS A 135 -16.79 5.86 24.66
CA HIS A 135 -17.97 5.14 25.15
C HIS A 135 -19.19 5.23 24.21
N ASN A 136 -18.94 5.29 22.89
CA ASN A 136 -19.99 5.33 21.88
C ASN A 136 -20.38 3.90 21.46
N ILE A 137 -21.39 3.33 22.13
CA ILE A 137 -21.83 1.94 21.93
C ILE A 137 -22.38 1.70 20.51
N ALA A 138 -23.07 2.67 19.93
CA ALA A 138 -23.62 2.54 18.57
C ALA A 138 -22.49 2.42 17.54
N GLU A 139 -21.49 3.28 17.65
CA GLU A 139 -20.33 3.27 16.76
C GLU A 139 -19.44 2.05 16.97
N LEU A 140 -19.27 1.61 18.22
CA LEU A 140 -18.55 0.39 18.56
C LEU A 140 -19.23 -0.84 17.92
N THR A 141 -20.56 -0.90 17.98
CA THR A 141 -21.36 -1.97 17.35
C THR A 141 -21.21 -1.93 15.83
N ASN A 142 -21.26 -0.73 15.24
CA ASN A 142 -21.10 -0.55 13.79
C ASN A 142 -19.71 -1.00 13.32
N ALA A 143 -18.65 -0.47 13.93
CA ALA A 143 -17.26 -0.85 13.61
C ALA A 143 -17.05 -2.37 13.75
N THR A 144 -17.54 -2.97 14.84
CA THR A 144 -17.45 -4.42 15.06
C THR A 144 -18.13 -5.21 13.94
N ARG A 145 -19.34 -4.80 13.54
CA ARG A 145 -20.10 -5.46 12.47
C ARG A 145 -19.36 -5.38 11.12
N ILE A 146 -18.81 -4.22 10.77
CA ILE A 146 -18.04 -4.05 9.53
C ILE A 146 -16.74 -4.85 9.59
N MET A 147 -15.99 -4.81 10.69
CA MET A 147 -14.76 -5.59 10.85
C MET A 147 -15.01 -7.09 10.65
N LYS A 148 -16.12 -7.62 11.19
CA LYS A 148 -16.52 -9.02 10.96
C LYS A 148 -16.78 -9.32 9.49
N LYS A 149 -17.47 -8.43 8.76
CA LYS A 149 -17.64 -8.56 7.31
C LYS A 149 -16.28 -8.61 6.62
N LEU A 150 -15.46 -7.57 6.77
CA LEU A 150 -14.16 -7.49 6.10
C LEU A 150 -13.23 -8.67 6.43
N TYR A 151 -13.27 -9.17 7.67
CA TYR A 151 -12.57 -10.41 8.06
C TYR A 151 -13.03 -11.61 7.24
N THR A 152 -14.35 -11.84 7.12
CA THR A 152 -14.87 -12.98 6.34
C THR A 152 -14.42 -12.94 4.88
N ALA A 153 -14.20 -11.75 4.31
CA ALA A 153 -13.62 -11.63 2.97
C ALA A 153 -12.17 -12.10 2.91
N LEU A 154 -11.31 -11.67 3.83
CA LEU A 154 -9.91 -12.13 3.88
C LEU A 154 -9.79 -13.62 4.19
N GLU A 155 -10.67 -14.15 5.04
CA GLU A 155 -10.83 -15.58 5.28
C GLU A 155 -11.26 -16.31 4.00
N THR A 156 -12.29 -15.81 3.31
CA THR A 156 -12.78 -16.37 2.03
C THR A 156 -11.67 -16.46 0.99
N ASN A 157 -10.86 -15.40 0.87
CA ASN A 157 -9.74 -15.33 -0.06
C ASN A 157 -8.64 -16.37 0.24
N LEU A 158 -8.54 -16.85 1.48
CA LEU A 158 -7.63 -17.92 1.88
C LEU A 158 -8.27 -19.32 1.68
N ILE A 159 -9.51 -19.51 2.15
CA ILE A 159 -10.12 -20.85 2.22
C ILE A 159 -10.60 -21.35 0.85
N VAL A 160 -11.05 -20.48 -0.04
CA VAL A 160 -11.59 -20.87 -1.36
C VAL A 160 -10.53 -21.55 -2.22
N PRO A 161 -9.34 -20.94 -2.47
CA PRO A 161 -8.30 -21.64 -3.24
C PRO A 161 -7.71 -22.82 -2.46
N SER A 162 -7.71 -22.78 -1.12
CA SER A 162 -7.14 -23.82 -0.26
C SER A 162 -8.07 -25.01 -0.02
N GLY A 163 -9.35 -24.88 -0.37
CA GLY A 163 -10.35 -25.95 -0.26
C GLY A 163 -10.82 -26.24 1.16
N GLY A 164 -10.61 -25.31 2.08
CA GLY A 164 -11.04 -25.41 3.47
C GLY A 164 -10.26 -24.49 4.41
N TYR A 165 -10.58 -24.64 5.69
CA TYR A 165 -10.23 -23.69 6.75
C TYR A 165 -9.46 -24.42 7.86
N GLY A 166 -8.28 -23.91 8.22
CA GLY A 166 -7.41 -24.48 9.25
C GLY A 166 -6.01 -24.85 8.73
N PRO A 167 -5.03 -25.02 9.64
CA PRO A 167 -3.63 -25.28 9.30
C PRO A 167 -3.36 -26.61 8.58
N GLU A 168 -4.34 -27.52 8.54
CA GLU A 168 -4.31 -28.74 7.75
C GLU A 168 -4.55 -28.52 6.25
N HIS A 169 -5.09 -27.34 5.88
CA HIS A 169 -5.29 -26.93 4.50
C HIS A 169 -4.08 -26.15 3.98
N PRO A 170 -3.86 -26.11 2.64
CA PRO A 170 -2.86 -25.23 2.05
C PRO A 170 -3.03 -23.76 2.50
N GLY A 171 -1.95 -23.00 2.54
CA GLY A 171 -1.97 -21.55 2.81
C GLY A 171 -1.98 -20.73 1.52
N ILE A 172 -2.90 -21.03 0.60
CA ILE A 172 -2.97 -20.36 -0.71
C ILE A 172 -3.90 -19.16 -0.61
N LEU A 173 -3.42 -17.97 -0.98
CA LEU A 173 -4.21 -16.74 -0.93
C LEU A 173 -4.60 -16.29 -2.35
N ALA A 174 -5.89 -16.04 -2.57
CA ALA A 174 -6.42 -15.38 -3.75
C ALA A 174 -6.49 -13.85 -3.55
N ARG A 175 -6.45 -13.09 -4.65
CA ARG A 175 -6.74 -11.65 -4.64
C ARG A 175 -8.19 -11.37 -4.27
N CYS A 176 -9.10 -12.17 -4.79
CA CYS A 176 -10.51 -12.21 -4.43
C CYS A 176 -11.12 -13.57 -4.78
N ALA A 177 -12.23 -13.92 -4.12
CA ALA A 177 -13.06 -15.06 -4.51
C ALA A 177 -14.52 -14.63 -4.67
N VAL A 178 -15.19 -15.16 -5.71
CA VAL A 178 -16.55 -14.79 -6.09
C VAL A 178 -17.39 -16.06 -6.35
N PRO A 179 -18.57 -16.18 -5.73
CA PRO A 179 -19.47 -17.31 -5.94
C PRO A 179 -20.28 -17.18 -7.27
N PRO A 180 -20.82 -18.29 -7.81
CA PRO A 180 -21.48 -18.33 -9.13
C PRO A 180 -22.63 -17.35 -9.31
N GLU A 181 -23.43 -17.13 -8.26
CA GLU A 181 -24.59 -16.24 -8.27
C GLU A 181 -24.24 -14.76 -8.50
N ASN A 182 -22.98 -14.37 -8.29
CA ASN A 182 -22.52 -12.99 -8.45
C ASN A 182 -21.79 -12.74 -9.78
N LYS A 183 -21.76 -13.70 -10.70
CA LYS A 183 -21.05 -13.58 -11.99
C LYS A 183 -21.36 -12.31 -12.78
N SER A 184 -22.60 -11.86 -12.81
CA SER A 184 -23.01 -10.66 -13.57
C SER A 184 -22.42 -9.37 -13.01
N LEU A 185 -22.13 -9.32 -11.71
CA LEU A 185 -21.58 -8.14 -11.03
C LEU A 185 -20.05 -8.11 -11.03
N PHE A 186 -19.41 -9.26 -11.26
CA PHE A 186 -17.95 -9.43 -11.28
C PHE A 186 -17.45 -10.14 -12.55
N PRO A 187 -17.79 -9.66 -13.76
CA PRO A 187 -17.45 -10.34 -15.00
C PRO A 187 -15.93 -10.56 -15.16
N GLY A 188 -15.11 -9.57 -14.80
CA GLY A 188 -13.64 -9.65 -14.93
C GLY A 188 -13.00 -10.77 -14.10
N VAL A 189 -13.56 -11.09 -12.93
CA VAL A 189 -13.12 -12.23 -12.12
C VAL A 189 -13.43 -13.54 -12.86
N TYR A 190 -14.59 -13.66 -13.50
CA TYR A 190 -14.96 -14.90 -14.20
C TYR A 190 -14.17 -15.16 -15.50
N GLU A 191 -13.59 -14.12 -16.09
CA GLU A 191 -12.83 -14.22 -17.34
C GLU A 191 -11.38 -14.69 -17.13
N SER A 192 -10.78 -14.42 -15.96
CA SER A 192 -9.34 -14.57 -15.72
C SER A 192 -8.99 -15.23 -14.37
N SER A 193 -9.74 -16.27 -13.97
CA SER A 193 -9.61 -16.90 -12.65
C SER A 193 -9.61 -18.43 -12.67
N TYR A 194 -9.07 -18.99 -11.59
CA TYR A 194 -9.09 -20.41 -11.30
C TYR A 194 -10.40 -20.78 -10.61
N ASN A 195 -10.75 -22.07 -10.64
CA ASN A 195 -11.80 -22.58 -9.78
C ASN A 195 -11.26 -22.66 -8.34
N GLY A 196 -12.15 -22.49 -7.36
CA GLY A 196 -11.84 -22.86 -5.98
C GLY A 196 -11.57 -24.36 -5.83
N SER A 197 -11.17 -24.76 -4.63
CA SER A 197 -10.85 -26.14 -4.29
C SER A 197 -11.92 -26.74 -3.37
N GLY A 198 -12.03 -28.07 -3.36
CA GLY A 198 -12.90 -28.79 -2.42
C GLY A 198 -14.37 -28.34 -2.50
N PRO A 199 -15.01 -27.98 -1.36
CA PRO A 199 -16.40 -27.49 -1.34
C PRO A 199 -16.65 -26.22 -2.16
N TYR A 200 -15.61 -25.50 -2.56
CA TYR A 200 -15.69 -24.24 -3.30
C TYR A 200 -15.38 -24.41 -4.79
N SER A 201 -15.48 -25.64 -5.33
CA SER A 201 -15.09 -25.94 -6.72
C SER A 201 -15.87 -25.20 -7.81
N ASP A 202 -17.04 -24.64 -7.48
CA ASP A 202 -17.89 -23.80 -8.34
C ASP A 202 -17.63 -22.29 -8.17
N TRP A 203 -16.84 -21.89 -7.18
CA TRP A 203 -16.41 -20.51 -6.99
C TRP A 203 -15.27 -20.16 -7.94
N LYS A 204 -15.13 -18.88 -8.24
CA LYS A 204 -13.97 -18.34 -8.95
C LYS A 204 -13.02 -17.63 -7.99
N ALA A 205 -11.77 -18.06 -7.98
CA ALA A 205 -10.69 -17.44 -7.23
C ALA A 205 -9.75 -16.73 -8.21
N HIS A 206 -9.70 -15.40 -8.12
CA HIS A 206 -8.73 -14.64 -8.87
C HIS A 206 -7.37 -14.76 -8.19
N MET A 207 -6.44 -15.44 -8.85
CA MET A 207 -5.12 -15.75 -8.32
C MET A 207 -4.08 -14.74 -8.82
N TYR A 208 -2.87 -15.16 -9.20
CA TYR A 208 -1.76 -14.24 -9.52
C TYR A 208 -1.52 -13.23 -8.41
N THR A 209 -1.67 -13.67 -7.16
CA THR A 209 -1.65 -12.84 -5.96
C THR A 209 -0.30 -12.14 -5.84
N SER A 210 -0.30 -10.82 -5.98
CA SER A 210 0.92 -10.00 -5.86
C SER A 210 1.23 -9.66 -4.41
N ARG A 211 2.38 -9.02 -4.19
CA ARG A 211 2.87 -8.70 -2.83
C ARG A 211 1.98 -7.69 -2.12
N ASP A 212 1.34 -6.80 -2.86
CA ASP A 212 0.33 -5.87 -2.35
C ASP A 212 -0.85 -6.59 -1.67
N SER A 213 -1.38 -7.64 -2.31
CA SER A 213 -2.47 -8.46 -1.77
C SER A 213 -2.02 -9.15 -0.49
N MET A 214 -0.80 -9.68 -0.47
CA MET A 214 -0.21 -10.24 0.76
C MET A 214 -0.06 -9.18 1.86
N ALA A 215 0.31 -7.95 1.51
CA ALA A 215 0.45 -6.85 2.46
C ALA A 215 -0.89 -6.45 3.08
N GLY A 216 -1.94 -6.33 2.26
CA GLY A 216 -3.30 -6.11 2.74
C GLY A 216 -3.78 -7.21 3.66
N TRP A 217 -3.51 -8.47 3.31
CA TRP A 217 -3.88 -9.59 4.16
C TRP A 217 -3.16 -9.54 5.51
N LEU A 218 -1.84 -9.30 5.52
CA LEU A 218 -1.05 -9.14 6.76
C LEU A 218 -1.56 -7.97 7.61
N LEU A 219 -1.83 -6.81 7.00
CA LEU A 219 -2.39 -5.64 7.68
C LEU A 219 -3.79 -5.93 8.25
N GLY A 220 -4.66 -6.53 7.45
CA GLY A 220 -6.03 -6.86 7.86
C GLY A 220 -6.08 -7.86 9.00
N MET A 221 -5.27 -8.92 8.93
CA MET A 221 -5.16 -9.90 10.02
C MET A 221 -4.56 -9.30 11.28
N ALA A 222 -3.55 -8.43 11.17
CA ALA A 222 -3.03 -7.66 12.29
C ALA A 222 -4.13 -6.83 12.96
N CYS A 223 -4.93 -6.11 12.15
CA CYS A 223 -5.99 -5.26 12.66
C CYS A 223 -7.10 -6.04 13.37
N ILE A 224 -7.50 -7.20 12.83
CA ILE A 224 -8.48 -8.07 13.48
C ILE A 224 -7.91 -8.65 14.76
N LEU A 225 -6.68 -9.16 14.73
CA LEU A 225 -6.05 -9.83 15.87
C LEU A 225 -5.99 -8.94 17.12
N GLU A 226 -5.73 -7.64 16.96
CA GLU A 226 -5.70 -6.67 18.07
C GLU A 226 -7.00 -6.61 18.90
N VAL A 227 -8.13 -6.93 18.30
CA VAL A 227 -9.46 -6.86 18.96
C VAL A 227 -10.19 -8.20 18.93
N ALA A 228 -9.57 -9.26 18.41
CA ALA A 228 -10.24 -10.51 18.06
C ALA A 228 -10.92 -11.18 19.27
N ALA A 229 -10.29 -11.15 20.45
CA ALA A 229 -10.88 -11.66 21.67
C ALA A 229 -12.18 -10.93 22.05
N GLU A 230 -12.19 -9.61 21.91
CA GLU A 230 -13.33 -8.76 22.28
C GLU A 230 -14.49 -8.90 21.30
N ILE A 231 -14.20 -9.12 20.01
CA ILE A 231 -15.23 -9.26 18.98
C ILE A 231 -15.62 -10.72 18.70
N GLY A 232 -15.04 -11.69 19.42
CA GLY A 232 -15.36 -13.10 19.31
C GLY A 232 -14.83 -13.78 18.04
N LEU A 233 -13.67 -13.34 17.55
CA LEU A 233 -12.99 -13.88 16.37
C LEU A 233 -11.60 -14.48 16.68
N LEU A 234 -11.17 -14.59 17.95
CA LEU A 234 -9.81 -15.02 18.28
C LEU A 234 -9.44 -16.38 17.70
N SER A 235 -10.29 -17.39 17.89
CA SER A 235 -10.08 -18.73 17.30
C SER A 235 -10.03 -18.64 15.77
N ASN A 236 -10.92 -17.82 15.20
CA ASN A 236 -11.06 -17.66 13.76
C ASN A 236 -9.80 -17.10 13.09
N VAL A 237 -9.35 -15.95 13.59
CA VAL A 237 -8.16 -15.28 13.08
C VAL A 237 -6.90 -16.09 13.36
N SER A 238 -6.83 -16.81 14.49
CA SER A 238 -5.67 -17.63 14.83
C SER A 238 -5.44 -18.74 13.82
N ASN A 239 -6.49 -19.49 13.46
CA ASN A 239 -6.37 -20.55 12.45
C ASN A 239 -6.03 -20.00 11.07
N CYS A 240 -6.55 -18.83 10.67
CA CYS A 240 -6.18 -18.20 9.39
C CYS A 240 -4.69 -17.83 9.36
N ILE A 241 -4.19 -17.22 10.44
CA ILE A 241 -2.77 -16.88 10.60
C ILE A 241 -1.91 -18.14 10.58
N GLU A 242 -2.31 -19.18 11.30
CA GLU A 242 -1.60 -20.45 11.35
C GLU A 242 -1.59 -21.14 9.98
N GLN A 243 -2.73 -21.26 9.30
CA GLN A 243 -2.85 -21.83 7.95
C GLN A 243 -1.95 -21.12 6.95
N PHE A 244 -1.97 -19.80 6.94
CA PHE A 244 -1.13 -19.02 6.03
C PHE A 244 0.36 -19.17 6.38
N THR A 245 0.71 -19.17 7.67
CA THR A 245 2.09 -19.36 8.14
C THR A 245 2.63 -20.74 7.77
N VAL A 246 1.88 -21.80 8.09
CA VAL A 246 2.24 -23.18 7.75
C VAL A 246 2.39 -23.35 6.24
N GLY A 247 1.50 -22.77 5.44
CA GLY A 247 1.61 -22.76 3.98
C GLY A 247 2.92 -22.15 3.48
N PHE A 248 3.35 -21.00 4.01
CA PHE A 248 4.63 -20.40 3.64
C PHE A 248 5.83 -21.23 4.12
N LEU A 249 5.75 -21.84 5.30
CA LEU A 249 6.83 -22.71 5.81
C LEU A 249 6.99 -23.98 4.97
N GLN A 250 5.89 -24.55 4.48
CA GLN A 250 5.90 -25.74 3.63
C GLN A 250 6.40 -25.45 2.20
N ASN A 251 6.22 -24.22 1.72
CA ASN A 251 6.54 -23.82 0.35
C ASN A 251 7.82 -22.96 0.25
N ASP A 252 8.77 -23.14 1.17
CA ASP A 252 10.05 -22.41 1.18
C ASP A 252 9.89 -20.88 1.06
N TRP A 253 8.86 -20.33 1.72
CA TRP A 253 8.50 -18.92 1.69
C TRP A 253 8.07 -18.37 0.32
N LEU A 254 7.63 -19.24 -0.59
CA LEU A 254 7.09 -18.86 -1.88
C LEU A 254 5.56 -18.89 -1.86
N ALA A 255 4.94 -17.87 -2.44
CA ALA A 255 3.50 -17.90 -2.69
C ALA A 255 3.19 -18.88 -3.83
N ILE A 256 2.14 -19.68 -3.63
CA ILE A 256 1.69 -20.69 -4.59
C ILE A 256 0.41 -20.19 -5.28
N ASP A 257 0.32 -20.41 -6.59
CA ASP A 257 -0.84 -20.06 -7.43
C ASP A 257 -1.81 -21.25 -7.58
N GLY A 258 -2.96 -21.04 -8.23
CA GLY A 258 -4.01 -22.05 -8.43
C GLY A 258 -3.60 -23.24 -9.30
N ASP A 259 -2.47 -23.15 -10.02
CA ASP A 259 -1.87 -24.26 -10.76
C ASP A 259 -0.84 -25.07 -9.94
N GLY A 260 -0.62 -24.68 -8.68
CA GLY A 260 0.35 -25.30 -7.77
C GLY A 260 1.79 -24.85 -7.96
N ASN A 261 2.07 -23.92 -8.89
CA ASN A 261 3.41 -23.39 -9.10
C ASN A 261 3.66 -22.14 -8.24
N PRO A 262 4.92 -21.89 -7.84
CA PRO A 262 5.30 -20.62 -7.25
C PRO A 262 5.02 -19.45 -8.20
N HIS A 263 4.41 -18.39 -7.69
CA HIS A 263 4.13 -17.18 -8.47
C HIS A 263 4.41 -15.92 -7.63
N GLY A 264 4.98 -14.89 -8.27
CA GLY A 264 5.04 -13.51 -7.74
C GLY A 264 5.74 -13.33 -6.38
N PRO A 265 5.00 -13.27 -5.24
CA PRO A 265 5.56 -13.01 -3.92
C PRO A 265 6.59 -14.04 -3.46
N ASN A 266 7.70 -13.51 -2.92
CA ASN A 266 8.76 -14.29 -2.33
C ASN A 266 9.12 -13.69 -0.96
N PHE A 267 8.82 -14.43 0.09
CA PHE A 267 9.06 -14.06 1.48
C PHE A 267 10.38 -14.64 2.00
N THR A 268 11.18 -15.30 1.15
CA THR A 268 12.46 -15.92 1.53
C THR A 268 13.29 -14.94 2.34
N PRO A 269 13.52 -15.23 3.64
CA PRO A 269 14.17 -14.28 4.53
C PRO A 269 15.65 -14.15 4.16
N THR A 270 16.00 -12.96 3.66
CA THR A 270 17.39 -12.56 3.41
C THR A 270 17.70 -11.26 4.16
N ILE A 271 18.98 -10.90 4.22
CA ILE A 271 19.41 -9.61 4.77
C ILE A 271 18.79 -8.40 4.04
N PHE A 272 18.30 -8.58 2.81
CA PHE A 272 17.68 -7.53 1.99
C PHE A 272 16.15 -7.66 1.85
N ASN A 273 15.59 -8.81 2.22
CA ASN A 273 14.18 -9.14 2.02
C ASN A 273 13.70 -10.06 3.15
N SER A 274 13.54 -9.51 4.35
CA SER A 274 13.08 -10.28 5.53
C SER A 274 11.78 -9.75 6.14
N GLY A 275 11.35 -8.55 5.74
CA GLY A 275 10.21 -7.86 6.35
C GLY A 275 8.95 -8.69 6.27
N TRP A 276 8.65 -9.21 5.08
CA TRP A 276 7.48 -10.04 4.83
C TRP A 276 7.39 -11.29 5.71
N ALA A 277 8.46 -12.09 5.77
CA ALA A 277 8.51 -13.26 6.64
C ALA A 277 8.44 -12.88 8.12
N LEU A 278 9.10 -11.80 8.52
CA LEU A 278 9.04 -11.31 9.89
C LEU A 278 7.64 -10.82 10.27
N SER A 279 6.94 -10.12 9.38
CA SER A 279 5.57 -9.66 9.58
C SER A 279 4.62 -10.84 9.79
N LEU A 280 4.72 -11.87 8.95
CA LEU A 280 3.94 -13.09 9.09
C LEU A 280 4.27 -13.83 10.39
N LEU A 281 5.56 -14.02 10.70
CA LEU A 281 5.98 -14.69 11.93
C LEU A 281 5.65 -13.90 13.19
N GLN A 282 5.58 -12.57 13.12
CA GLN A 282 5.18 -11.74 14.25
C GLN A 282 3.68 -11.92 14.54
N LEU A 283 2.84 -12.06 13.51
CA LEU A 283 1.44 -12.47 13.68
C LEU A 283 1.34 -13.90 14.23
N ALA A 284 2.12 -14.83 13.68
CA ALA A 284 2.16 -16.22 14.14
C ALA A 284 2.57 -16.32 15.63
N LYS A 285 3.61 -15.58 16.04
CA LYS A 285 4.05 -15.46 17.44
C LYS A 285 2.95 -14.89 18.35
N ALA A 286 2.16 -13.96 17.86
CA ALA A 286 1.07 -13.36 18.62
C ALA A 286 -0.11 -14.32 18.85
N VAL A 287 -0.29 -15.34 17.99
CA VAL A 287 -1.33 -16.36 18.15
C VAL A 287 -0.83 -17.59 18.92
N ASP A 288 0.40 -18.04 18.64
CA ASP A 288 1.06 -19.16 19.34
C ASP A 288 2.54 -18.83 19.59
N ILE A 289 2.81 -18.35 20.80
CA ILE A 289 4.17 -17.99 21.22
C ILE A 289 5.08 -19.22 21.34
N GLU A 290 4.56 -20.35 21.81
CA GLU A 290 5.37 -21.55 22.06
C GLU A 290 5.89 -22.14 20.74
N GLN A 291 5.08 -22.10 19.70
CA GLN A 291 5.43 -22.62 18.38
C GLN A 291 6.36 -21.69 17.60
N TYR A 292 6.07 -20.38 17.57
CA TYR A 292 6.68 -19.47 16.59
C TYR A 292 7.75 -18.52 17.14
N GLU A 293 7.84 -18.29 18.46
CA GLU A 293 8.78 -17.32 19.03
C GLU A 293 10.23 -17.61 18.63
N ARG A 294 10.64 -18.89 18.76
CA ARG A 294 12.02 -19.28 18.46
C ARG A 294 12.37 -19.08 16.98
N LEU A 295 11.42 -19.36 16.09
CA LEU A 295 11.60 -19.18 14.64
C LEU A 295 11.66 -17.70 14.27
N TYR A 296 10.78 -16.89 14.86
CA TYR A 296 10.78 -15.43 14.70
C TYR A 296 12.13 -14.82 15.08
N TYR A 297 12.63 -15.08 16.30
CA TYR A 297 13.91 -14.52 16.73
C TYR A 297 15.11 -15.07 15.96
N TYR A 298 15.07 -16.35 15.53
CA TYR A 298 16.10 -16.91 14.66
C TYR A 298 16.17 -16.16 13.33
N ILE A 299 15.03 -15.96 12.65
CA ILE A 299 14.98 -15.25 11.36
C ILE A 299 15.33 -13.78 11.53
N SER A 300 14.81 -13.13 12.58
CA SER A 300 15.10 -11.73 12.89
C SER A 300 16.61 -11.54 13.08
N THR A 301 17.25 -12.34 13.93
CA THR A 301 18.70 -12.28 14.17
C THR A 301 19.50 -12.58 12.90
N ARG A 302 19.13 -13.65 12.16
CA ARG A 302 19.80 -14.04 10.91
C ARG A 302 19.75 -12.94 9.85
N CYS A 303 18.65 -12.20 9.78
CA CYS A 303 18.47 -11.11 8.82
C CYS A 303 18.91 -9.74 9.37
N GLY A 304 19.53 -9.73 10.57
CA GLY A 304 20.05 -8.53 11.21
C GLY A 304 18.96 -7.57 11.68
N HIS A 305 17.84 -8.10 12.17
CA HIS A 305 16.67 -7.36 12.65
C HIS A 305 16.14 -6.39 11.59
N PHE A 306 15.96 -6.91 10.38
CA PHE A 306 15.45 -6.13 9.25
C PHE A 306 16.35 -4.94 8.88
N LYS A 307 17.62 -5.21 8.52
CA LYS A 307 18.61 -4.17 8.19
C LYS A 307 18.16 -3.26 7.04
N HIS A 308 17.45 -3.82 6.06
CA HIS A 308 17.04 -3.15 4.83
C HIS A 308 15.54 -3.30 4.62
N VAL A 309 14.88 -2.19 4.32
CA VAL A 309 13.49 -2.20 3.86
C VAL A 309 13.51 -2.61 2.38
N SER A 310 12.90 -3.74 2.03
CA SER A 310 12.90 -4.21 0.64
C SER A 310 12.12 -3.27 -0.30
N HIS A 311 11.26 -2.43 0.27
CA HIS A 311 10.35 -1.52 -0.43
C HIS A 311 10.34 -0.17 0.28
N GLY A 312 11.05 0.79 -0.29
CA GLY A 312 11.39 2.05 0.39
C GLY A 312 12.73 2.61 -0.04
N SER A 313 13.10 2.40 -1.31
CA SER A 313 14.31 2.96 -1.88
C SER A 313 13.98 4.19 -2.71
N ASP A 314 14.97 5.06 -2.84
CA ASP A 314 14.90 6.27 -3.64
C ASP A 314 14.44 6.02 -5.08
N SER A 315 14.83 4.89 -5.67
CA SER A 315 14.40 4.49 -7.01
C SER A 315 12.89 4.23 -7.11
N GLN A 316 12.27 3.78 -6.02
CA GLN A 316 10.83 3.48 -6.00
C GLN A 316 9.97 4.75 -6.06
N LEU A 317 10.51 5.92 -5.70
CA LEU A 317 9.76 7.17 -5.86
C LEU A 317 9.41 7.47 -7.31
N ILE A 318 10.20 6.95 -8.25
CA ILE A 318 10.03 7.20 -9.69
C ILE A 318 9.36 6.00 -10.35
N VAL A 319 9.75 4.78 -9.97
CA VAL A 319 9.34 3.55 -10.68
C VAL A 319 8.01 2.98 -10.17
N ASP A 320 7.89 2.72 -8.86
CA ASP A 320 6.70 2.09 -8.28
C ASP A 320 6.35 2.77 -6.94
N TYR A 321 5.80 3.99 -6.98
CA TYR A 321 5.45 4.75 -5.76
C TYR A 321 4.49 3.98 -4.82
N TYR A 322 3.61 3.15 -5.40
CA TYR A 322 2.69 2.29 -4.64
C TYR A 322 3.42 1.30 -3.72
N ALA A 323 4.71 1.03 -3.97
CA ALA A 323 5.51 0.16 -3.12
C ALA A 323 5.74 0.66 -1.70
N PHE A 324 5.64 1.97 -1.48
CA PHE A 324 5.72 2.54 -0.15
C PHE A 324 4.49 2.17 0.70
N ASN A 325 3.31 2.00 0.09
CA ASN A 325 2.09 1.63 0.82
C ASN A 325 2.18 0.21 1.36
N PHE A 326 2.42 -0.77 0.49
CA PHE A 326 2.52 -2.15 0.96
C PHE A 326 3.72 -2.38 1.88
N GLY A 327 4.78 -1.57 1.74
CA GLY A 327 5.88 -1.52 2.71
C GLY A 327 5.38 -1.08 4.09
N ALA A 328 4.61 0.02 4.16
CA ALA A 328 4.00 0.52 5.39
C ALA A 328 3.05 -0.50 6.03
N ASP A 329 2.28 -1.22 5.22
CA ASP A 329 1.34 -2.26 5.65
C ASP A 329 2.09 -3.43 6.30
N ALA A 330 3.21 -3.86 5.72
CA ALA A 330 4.06 -4.91 6.30
C ALA A 330 4.72 -4.49 7.63
N PHE A 331 5.02 -3.20 7.81
CA PHE A 331 5.55 -2.69 9.08
C PHE A 331 4.53 -2.70 10.22
N TYR A 332 3.23 -2.62 9.92
CA TYR A 332 2.18 -2.56 10.93
C TYR A 332 2.25 -3.72 11.94
N PRO A 333 2.20 -5.02 11.54
CA PRO A 333 2.29 -6.12 12.47
C PRO A 333 3.62 -6.15 13.24
N LEU A 334 4.73 -5.75 12.60
CA LEU A 334 6.05 -5.68 13.23
C LEU A 334 6.10 -4.66 14.37
N ILE A 335 5.50 -3.49 14.18
CA ILE A 335 5.56 -2.41 15.18
C ILE A 335 4.53 -2.64 16.30
N ILE A 336 3.33 -3.09 15.95
CA ILE A 336 2.20 -3.14 16.88
C ILE A 336 2.26 -4.34 17.82
N PHE A 337 2.72 -5.50 17.35
CA PHE A 337 2.80 -6.71 18.17
C PHE A 337 4.17 -6.94 18.81
N GLU A 338 5.20 -6.13 18.48
CA GLU A 338 6.52 -6.32 19.07
C GLU A 338 6.55 -5.85 20.54
N THR A 339 6.88 -6.78 21.42
CA THR A 339 6.96 -6.57 22.87
C THR A 339 8.39 -6.25 23.33
N ASP A 340 9.40 -6.61 22.53
CA ASP A 340 10.78 -6.16 22.75
C ASP A 340 10.94 -4.70 22.29
N GLU A 341 11.12 -3.79 23.26
CA GLU A 341 11.22 -2.35 22.99
C GLU A 341 12.40 -1.99 22.07
N VAL A 342 13.53 -2.71 22.15
CA VAL A 342 14.70 -2.45 21.29
C VAL A 342 14.37 -2.81 19.85
N LEU A 343 13.73 -3.97 19.65
CA LEU A 343 13.36 -4.44 18.32
C LEU A 343 12.23 -3.60 17.73
N ARG A 344 11.23 -3.22 18.53
CA ARG A 344 10.17 -2.30 18.12
C ARG A 344 10.74 -0.95 17.67
N ASN A 345 11.63 -0.35 18.46
CA ASN A 345 12.28 0.91 18.11
C ASN A 345 13.14 0.77 16.84
N ALA A 346 13.77 -0.38 16.62
CA ALA A 346 14.46 -0.67 15.36
C ALA A 346 13.47 -0.67 14.18
N TYR A 347 12.31 -1.30 14.30
CA TYR A 347 11.29 -1.29 13.24
C TYR A 347 10.73 0.11 12.96
N VAL A 348 10.39 0.89 14.00
CA VAL A 348 9.95 2.29 13.83
C VAL A 348 11.03 3.12 13.14
N HIS A 349 12.29 2.98 13.57
CA HIS A 349 13.41 3.65 12.92
C HIS A 349 13.55 3.27 11.44
N LYS A 350 13.37 2.00 11.10
CA LYS A 350 13.43 1.51 9.70
C LYS A 350 12.26 2.00 8.86
N TYR A 351 11.05 2.04 9.43
CA TYR A 351 9.90 2.68 8.80
C TYR A 351 10.19 4.15 8.48
N ASN A 352 10.74 4.89 9.46
CA ASN A 352 11.09 6.28 9.26
C ASN A 352 12.15 6.46 8.16
N LEU A 353 13.19 5.65 8.16
CA LEU A 353 14.26 5.75 7.16
C LEU A 353 13.82 5.36 5.75
N GLY A 354 13.10 4.25 5.60
CA GLY A 354 12.76 3.67 4.30
C GLY A 354 11.43 4.14 3.72
N ILE A 355 10.46 4.52 4.56
CA ILE A 355 9.12 4.90 4.09
C ILE A 355 8.87 6.38 4.30
N TYR A 356 8.94 6.85 5.55
CA TYR A 356 8.50 8.21 5.86
C TYR A 356 9.47 9.28 5.36
N ASN A 357 10.77 9.14 5.57
CA ASN A 357 11.75 10.15 5.16
C ASN A 357 11.72 10.44 3.65
N PRO A 358 11.63 9.42 2.77
CA PRO A 358 11.39 9.63 1.34
C PRO A 358 10.06 10.30 1.00
N THR A 359 9.04 10.22 1.85
CA THR A 359 7.67 10.65 1.53
C THR A 359 7.14 11.82 2.36
N LYS A 360 7.89 12.29 3.36
CA LYS A 360 7.47 13.29 4.36
C LYS A 360 6.99 14.63 3.78
N ASN A 361 7.45 14.97 2.57
CA ASN A 361 7.12 16.23 1.90
C ASN A 361 6.13 16.04 0.74
N HIS A 362 5.52 14.86 0.61
CA HIS A 362 4.70 14.49 -0.55
C HIS A 362 3.20 14.76 -0.37
N ARG A 363 2.82 15.34 0.77
CA ARG A 363 1.41 15.62 1.13
C ARG A 363 0.52 14.39 1.14
N ASN A 364 1.10 13.25 1.51
CA ASN A 364 0.41 11.96 1.56
C ASN A 364 -0.13 11.73 2.97
N CYS A 365 -1.47 11.80 3.13
CA CYS A 365 -2.10 11.63 4.44
C CYS A 365 -1.80 10.29 5.08
N TYR A 366 -1.76 9.21 4.30
CA TYR A 366 -1.55 7.87 4.81
C TYR A 366 -0.19 7.73 5.48
N PHE A 367 0.89 8.16 4.82
CA PHE A 367 2.22 8.12 5.44
C PHE A 367 2.37 9.12 6.59
N ASN A 368 1.80 10.32 6.46
CA ASN A 368 1.81 11.31 7.52
C ASN A 368 1.13 10.80 8.80
N ILE A 369 -0.04 10.17 8.68
CA ILE A 369 -0.77 9.69 9.86
C ILE A 369 -0.12 8.46 10.48
N LEU A 370 0.42 7.54 9.66
CA LEU A 370 1.19 6.38 10.15
C LEU A 370 2.48 6.81 10.86
N TYR A 371 3.15 7.86 10.39
CA TYR A 371 4.30 8.43 11.08
C TYR A 371 3.94 8.91 12.49
N LEU A 372 2.87 9.71 12.63
CA LEU A 372 2.41 10.18 13.94
C LEU A 372 2.03 9.01 14.86
N LEU A 373 1.35 8.00 14.30
CA LEU A 373 0.93 6.80 15.01
C LEU A 373 2.13 5.97 15.51
N TYR A 374 3.05 5.58 14.63
CA TYR A 374 4.16 4.68 14.97
C TYR A 374 5.22 5.33 15.85
N ASN A 375 5.43 6.64 15.70
CA ASN A 375 6.39 7.37 16.53
C ASN A 375 5.76 7.87 17.83
N GLU A 376 4.44 7.78 17.98
CA GLU A 376 3.69 8.31 19.13
C GLU A 376 3.99 9.80 19.38
N VAL A 377 4.08 10.57 18.28
CA VAL A 377 4.38 12.02 18.32
C VAL A 377 3.21 12.84 17.79
N SER A 378 3.13 14.09 18.23
CA SER A 378 2.30 15.14 17.63
C SER A 378 3.18 16.10 16.85
N ASN A 379 2.70 16.56 15.69
CA ASN A 379 3.37 17.57 14.89
C ASN A 379 2.33 18.43 14.17
N LYS A 380 2.23 19.69 14.58
CA LYS A 380 1.19 20.62 14.10
C LYS A 380 1.23 20.87 12.60
N ASN A 381 2.40 20.80 11.97
CA ASN A 381 2.53 20.99 10.52
C ASN A 381 2.00 19.77 9.76
N ILE A 382 2.35 18.56 10.23
CA ILE A 382 1.84 17.31 9.67
C ILE A 382 0.32 17.22 9.87
N GLU A 383 -0.16 17.52 11.08
CA GLU A 383 -1.59 17.55 11.41
C GLU A 383 -2.37 18.51 10.50
N LYS A 384 -1.85 19.73 10.30
CA LYS A 384 -2.46 20.72 9.40
C LYS A 384 -2.53 20.23 7.96
N ASP A 385 -1.50 19.53 7.49
CA ASP A 385 -1.49 18.94 6.14
C ASP A 385 -2.53 17.85 5.98
N ILE A 386 -2.65 16.96 6.96
CA ILE A 386 -3.66 15.90 6.95
C ILE A 386 -5.07 16.50 6.90
N LEU A 387 -5.35 17.52 7.73
CA LEU A 387 -6.66 18.17 7.76
C LEU A 387 -6.99 18.87 6.43
N ASP A 388 -6.03 19.53 5.80
CA ASP A 388 -6.23 20.16 4.49
C ASP A 388 -6.55 19.14 3.41
N GLN A 389 -5.79 18.05 3.33
CA GLN A 389 -6.04 16.99 2.37
C GLN A 389 -7.39 16.29 2.60
N LEU A 390 -7.81 16.06 3.85
CA LEU A 390 -9.13 15.49 4.16
C LEU A 390 -10.26 16.43 3.74
N MET A 391 -10.14 17.74 3.99
CA MET A 391 -11.15 18.73 3.54
C MET A 391 -11.27 18.79 2.01
N ARG A 392 -10.17 18.59 1.30
CA ARG A 392 -10.12 18.57 -0.18
C ARG A 392 -10.76 17.34 -0.80
N TYR A 393 -11.05 16.30 -0.02
CA TYR A 393 -11.79 15.13 -0.48
C TYR A 393 -13.16 15.49 -1.08
N ASN A 394 -13.89 16.39 -0.41
CA ASN A 394 -15.20 16.88 -0.88
C ASN A 394 -15.14 17.52 -2.28
N ILE A 395 -14.03 18.15 -2.64
CA ILE A 395 -13.95 18.92 -3.89
C ILE A 395 -13.99 18.00 -5.11
N SER A 396 -13.29 16.85 -5.08
CA SER A 396 -13.01 16.06 -6.29
C SER A 396 -13.67 14.68 -6.33
N ARG A 397 -14.19 14.17 -5.19
CA ARG A 397 -14.61 12.76 -5.06
C ARG A 397 -16.11 12.62 -4.82
N ASN A 398 -16.70 11.58 -5.41
CA ASN A 398 -18.09 11.19 -5.15
C ASN A 398 -18.24 10.67 -3.69
N PRO A 399 -19.43 10.84 -3.07
CA PRO A 399 -20.65 11.47 -3.59
C PRO A 399 -20.65 13.01 -3.54
N TYR A 400 -19.52 13.60 -3.14
CA TYR A 400 -19.40 14.99 -2.73
C TYR A 400 -18.93 15.97 -3.82
N ARG A 401 -18.61 15.44 -4.99
CA ARG A 401 -17.89 16.12 -6.08
C ARG A 401 -18.52 17.46 -6.47
N ASP A 402 -17.73 18.52 -6.36
CA ASP A 402 -17.96 19.79 -7.05
C ASP A 402 -17.13 19.79 -8.35
N TYR A 403 -17.79 19.69 -9.51
CA TYR A 403 -17.13 19.60 -10.83
C TYR A 403 -16.28 20.82 -11.20
N GLN A 404 -16.20 21.85 -10.36
CA GLN A 404 -15.47 23.10 -10.64
C GLN A 404 -14.03 23.15 -10.12
N ALA A 405 -13.45 22.03 -9.67
CA ALA A 405 -12.04 22.00 -9.25
C ALA A 405 -11.12 22.47 -10.40
N LYS A 406 -10.63 23.71 -10.32
CA LYS A 406 -9.69 24.25 -11.30
C LYS A 406 -8.31 23.67 -11.01
N LEU A 407 -7.79 22.90 -11.97
CA LEU A 407 -6.39 22.48 -11.97
C LEU A 407 -5.49 23.70 -11.85
N ILE A 408 -4.76 23.79 -10.75
CA ILE A 408 -3.65 24.72 -10.62
C ILE A 408 -2.48 24.06 -11.35
N ALA A 409 -2.06 24.63 -12.48
CA ALA A 409 -0.87 24.14 -13.17
C ALA A 409 0.37 24.45 -12.31
N PHE A 410 1.04 23.41 -11.81
CA PHE A 410 2.37 23.56 -11.26
C PHE A 410 3.42 23.56 -12.38
N GLU A 411 4.60 24.09 -12.07
CA GLU A 411 5.74 24.01 -12.97
C GLU A 411 6.12 22.54 -13.22
N ILE A 412 6.37 22.19 -14.48
CA ILE A 412 6.76 20.86 -14.92
C ILE A 412 8.26 20.66 -14.69
N ASP A 413 8.63 19.54 -14.08
CA ASP A 413 10.01 19.10 -13.97
C ASP A 413 10.52 18.55 -15.31
N SER A 414 11.51 19.24 -15.87
CA SER A 414 12.15 18.86 -17.12
C SER A 414 13.23 17.77 -16.97
N THR A 415 13.54 17.35 -15.75
CA THR A 415 14.63 16.39 -15.48
C THR A 415 14.35 15.02 -16.11
N MET A 416 13.11 14.55 -16.07
CA MET A 416 12.70 13.30 -16.73
C MET A 416 12.93 13.37 -18.24
N SER A 417 12.41 14.42 -18.88
CA SER A 417 12.59 14.66 -20.32
C SER A 417 14.06 14.83 -20.72
N LYS A 418 14.87 15.48 -19.87
CA LYS A 418 16.33 15.60 -20.05
C LYS A 418 17.00 14.23 -20.09
N TRP A 419 16.74 13.36 -19.12
CA TRP A 419 17.35 12.03 -19.08
C TRP A 419 16.83 11.13 -20.18
N LYS A 420 15.57 11.28 -20.57
CA LYS A 420 15.01 10.60 -21.72
C LYS A 420 15.76 10.92 -23.00
N ASN A 421 15.90 12.20 -23.30
CA ASN A 421 16.67 12.65 -24.44
C ASN A 421 18.13 12.13 -24.38
N PHE A 422 18.75 12.12 -23.19
CA PHE A 422 20.08 11.56 -23.01
C PHE A 422 20.14 10.06 -23.39
N PHE A 423 19.21 9.23 -22.93
CA PHE A 423 19.19 7.80 -23.26
C PHE A 423 18.96 7.54 -24.75
N GLU A 424 18.05 8.29 -25.37
CA GLU A 424 17.66 8.09 -26.77
C GLU A 424 18.69 8.63 -27.77
N ASN A 425 19.34 9.75 -27.44
CA ASN A 425 20.11 10.53 -28.41
C ASN A 425 21.61 10.68 -28.08
N ASN A 426 22.11 10.13 -26.97
CA ASN A 426 23.53 10.19 -26.60
C ASN A 426 24.21 8.80 -26.67
N PRO A 427 25.37 8.64 -27.34
CA PRO A 427 26.10 7.35 -27.39
C PRO A 427 26.52 6.77 -26.03
N ILE A 428 26.69 7.61 -25.00
CA ILE A 428 26.94 7.15 -23.63
C ILE A 428 25.61 6.82 -22.95
N GLY A 429 24.54 7.53 -23.27
CA GLY A 429 23.20 7.33 -22.72
C GLY A 429 22.59 5.98 -23.11
N THR A 430 22.89 5.46 -24.31
CA THR A 430 22.44 4.13 -24.74
C THR A 430 22.97 3.00 -23.84
N LEU A 431 24.10 3.20 -23.14
CA LEU A 431 24.58 2.24 -22.14
C LEU A 431 23.64 2.13 -20.93
N TYR A 432 22.79 3.13 -20.72
CA TYR A 432 21.81 3.23 -19.64
C TYR A 432 20.36 3.07 -20.15
N GLU A 433 20.14 2.71 -21.43
CA GLU A 433 18.80 2.61 -22.03
C GLU A 433 17.88 1.64 -21.26
N TRP A 434 18.42 0.55 -20.71
CA TRP A 434 17.67 -0.38 -19.85
C TRP A 434 17.12 0.29 -18.58
N MET A 435 17.72 1.38 -18.10
CA MET A 435 17.14 2.17 -17.01
C MET A 435 15.87 2.86 -17.50
N GLY A 436 15.92 3.48 -18.69
CA GLY A 436 14.76 4.03 -19.40
C GLY A 436 13.62 3.03 -19.52
N ALA A 437 13.92 1.80 -19.98
CA ALA A 437 12.94 0.72 -20.09
C ALA A 437 12.37 0.26 -18.72
N GLY A 438 13.12 0.46 -17.64
CA GLY A 438 12.68 0.18 -16.27
C GLY A 438 11.76 1.25 -15.68
N PHE A 439 11.74 2.47 -16.24
CA PHE A 439 10.82 3.53 -15.82
C PHE A 439 9.51 3.41 -16.59
N LYS A 440 8.50 2.75 -16.00
CA LYS A 440 7.16 2.61 -16.60
C LYS A 440 6.50 3.95 -16.99
N ASP A 441 6.94 5.04 -16.36
CA ASP A 441 6.36 6.38 -16.45
C ASP A 441 7.28 7.39 -17.15
N PHE A 442 8.28 6.95 -17.92
CA PHE A 442 9.28 7.85 -18.49
C PHE A 442 8.74 8.83 -19.55
N ASP A 443 7.55 8.53 -20.09
CA ASP A 443 6.81 9.39 -21.02
C ASP A 443 5.86 10.36 -20.32
N ILE A 444 5.81 10.33 -18.99
CA ILE A 444 4.84 11.08 -18.21
C ILE A 444 5.52 12.29 -17.59
N GLU A 445 4.86 13.44 -17.70
CA GLU A 445 5.35 14.67 -17.09
C GLU A 445 5.22 14.59 -15.56
N PHE A 446 6.12 15.29 -14.87
CA PHE A 446 6.08 15.42 -13.41
C PHE A 446 6.01 16.89 -13.03
N TYR A 447 5.27 17.20 -11.98
CA TYR A 447 5.28 18.51 -11.34
C TYR A 447 6.48 18.66 -10.41
N THR A 448 6.97 19.88 -10.29
CA THR A 448 7.99 20.27 -9.29
C THR A 448 7.46 20.27 -7.85
N LYS A 449 6.14 20.19 -7.66
CA LYS A 449 5.46 20.21 -6.37
C LYS A 449 4.47 19.05 -6.27
N PRO A 450 4.28 18.48 -5.06
CA PRO A 450 3.29 17.43 -4.86
C PRO A 450 1.88 18.00 -5.01
N ARG A 451 1.02 17.24 -5.68
CA ARG A 451 -0.41 17.52 -5.79
C ARG A 451 -1.14 17.40 -4.45
N THR A 452 -2.18 18.20 -4.32
CA THR A 452 -3.23 18.02 -3.32
C THR A 452 -4.25 17.00 -3.80
N LEU A 453 -5.04 16.44 -2.89
CA LEU A 453 -6.09 15.47 -3.18
C LEU A 453 -7.06 15.95 -4.29
N ASP A 454 -7.47 17.22 -4.28
CA ASP A 454 -8.37 17.81 -5.27
C ASP A 454 -7.77 17.99 -6.68
N MET A 455 -6.47 17.79 -6.83
CA MET A 455 -5.77 17.81 -8.13
C MET A 455 -5.64 16.41 -8.75
N TRP A 456 -6.22 15.40 -8.10
CA TRP A 456 -6.31 14.07 -8.65
C TRP A 456 -7.66 13.86 -9.31
N ASP A 457 -7.64 13.21 -10.46
CA ASP A 457 -8.85 12.64 -11.03
C ASP A 457 -9.45 11.66 -10.03
N ALA A 458 -10.77 11.55 -10.06
CA ALA A 458 -11.47 10.49 -9.37
C ALA A 458 -11.18 9.14 -10.05
N GLU A 459 -9.98 8.64 -9.81
CA GLU A 459 -9.44 7.40 -10.34
C GLU A 459 -10.03 6.18 -9.64
N ASN A 460 -9.79 5.03 -10.28
CA ASN A 460 -10.31 3.74 -9.84
C ASN A 460 -9.56 3.09 -8.67
N ASP A 461 -8.92 3.87 -7.79
CA ASP A 461 -7.90 3.32 -6.89
C ASP A 461 -7.70 4.10 -5.58
N PHE A 462 -7.05 3.49 -4.59
CA PHE A 462 -6.67 4.14 -3.33
C PHE A 462 -5.60 5.21 -3.58
N ILE A 463 -5.96 6.50 -3.40
CA ILE A 463 -5.16 7.60 -3.95
C ILE A 463 -3.77 7.71 -3.32
N TRP A 464 -3.63 7.29 -2.06
CA TRP A 464 -2.38 7.43 -1.31
C TRP A 464 -1.27 6.50 -1.83
N GLN A 465 -1.56 5.60 -2.76
CA GLN A 465 -0.54 4.78 -3.44
C GLN A 465 0.00 5.41 -4.72
N ARG A 466 -0.59 6.54 -5.15
CA ARG A 466 -0.21 7.20 -6.38
C ARG A 466 0.88 8.23 -6.14
N ASN A 467 1.73 8.43 -7.16
CA ASN A 467 2.82 9.39 -7.10
C ASN A 467 2.29 10.84 -7.20
N PRO A 468 2.40 11.67 -6.15
CA PRO A 468 1.81 13.01 -6.13
C PRO A 468 2.46 14.00 -7.07
N PHE A 469 3.59 13.66 -7.67
CA PHE A 469 4.25 14.51 -8.63
C PHE A 469 3.85 14.18 -10.08
N LYS A 470 3.30 13.00 -10.35
CA LYS A 470 2.91 12.60 -11.71
C LYS A 470 1.84 13.54 -12.27
N VAL A 471 1.98 14.00 -13.50
CA VAL A 471 0.93 14.73 -14.22
C VAL A 471 -0.01 13.69 -14.80
N HIS A 472 -1.29 13.76 -14.43
CA HIS A 472 -2.33 12.97 -15.08
C HIS A 472 -3.13 13.86 -16.03
N SER A 473 -3.40 13.34 -17.22
CA SER A 473 -4.39 13.94 -18.11
C SER A 473 -5.74 13.79 -17.44
N TYR A 474 -6.38 14.93 -17.14
CA TYR A 474 -7.74 14.95 -16.61
C TYR A 474 -8.67 14.25 -17.58
N ASN A 475 -8.99 12.98 -17.32
CA ASN A 475 -10.07 12.31 -18.02
C ASN A 475 -11.35 12.74 -17.32
N ALA A 476 -12.35 13.18 -18.09
CA ALA A 476 -13.67 13.46 -17.54
C ALA A 476 -14.11 12.23 -16.73
N ALA A 477 -14.07 12.35 -15.40
CA ALA A 477 -14.25 11.22 -14.52
C ALA A 477 -15.60 10.58 -14.84
N ASN A 478 -15.62 9.24 -14.98
CA ASN A 478 -16.87 8.54 -15.18
C ASN A 478 -17.78 8.87 -13.99
N GLU A 479 -18.83 9.66 -14.22
CA GLU A 479 -19.68 10.15 -13.13
C GLU A 479 -20.40 8.99 -12.42
N ALA A 480 -20.56 7.86 -13.10
CA ALA A 480 -21.11 6.64 -12.52
C ALA A 480 -20.13 5.90 -11.61
N TYR A 481 -18.86 6.29 -11.60
CA TYR A 481 -17.83 5.66 -10.79
C TYR A 481 -17.78 6.24 -9.39
N GLU A 482 -17.69 5.36 -8.40
CA GLU A 482 -17.44 5.73 -7.02
C GLU A 482 -16.36 4.84 -6.40
N GLU A 483 -15.38 5.48 -5.76
CA GLU A 483 -14.38 4.79 -4.96
C GLU A 483 -14.92 4.39 -3.59
N SER A 484 -14.36 3.35 -3.00
CA SER A 484 -14.76 2.81 -1.69
C SER A 484 -14.71 3.81 -0.51
N GLY A 485 -14.03 4.94 -0.67
CA GLY A 485 -13.89 5.96 0.37
C GLY A 485 -12.84 5.66 1.43
N ILE A 486 -12.11 4.54 1.34
CA ILE A 486 -11.01 4.21 2.26
C ILE A 486 -9.89 5.26 2.24
N THR A 487 -9.73 5.98 1.13
CA THR A 487 -8.89 7.18 1.00
C THR A 487 -9.16 8.20 2.10
N TYR A 488 -10.44 8.39 2.46
CA TYR A 488 -10.87 9.34 3.49
C TYR A 488 -11.00 8.67 4.85
N SER A 489 -11.75 7.56 4.94
CA SER A 489 -12.11 6.94 6.22
C SER A 489 -10.89 6.48 7.01
N VAL A 490 -9.84 5.97 6.36
CA VAL A 490 -8.66 5.46 7.07
C VAL A 490 -7.90 6.58 7.78
N PRO A 491 -7.41 7.66 7.11
CA PRO A 491 -6.75 8.74 7.83
C PRO A 491 -7.67 9.46 8.82
N TYR A 492 -8.96 9.61 8.51
CA TYR A 492 -9.93 10.25 9.42
C TYR A 492 -10.05 9.51 10.75
N TRP A 493 -10.28 8.19 10.73
CA TRP A 493 -10.48 7.42 11.97
C TRP A 493 -9.20 7.32 12.80
N ILE A 494 -8.03 7.29 12.16
CA ILE A 494 -6.74 7.38 12.88
C ILE A 494 -6.57 8.79 13.49
N CYS A 495 -6.94 9.87 12.78
CA CYS A 495 -6.91 11.23 13.34
C CYS A 495 -7.82 11.38 14.57
N ARG A 496 -9.01 10.78 14.55
CA ARG A 496 -9.91 10.72 15.72
C ARG A 496 -9.25 10.00 16.89
N TYR A 497 -8.62 8.85 16.63
CA TYR A 497 -7.91 8.10 17.65
C TYR A 497 -6.71 8.86 18.24
N LEU A 498 -5.98 9.63 17.42
CA LEU A 498 -4.86 10.46 17.87
C LEU A 498 -5.30 11.82 18.45
N ASN A 499 -6.61 12.10 18.56
CA ASN A 499 -7.18 13.39 19.00
C ASN A 499 -6.77 14.60 18.14
N ILE A 500 -6.41 14.37 16.87
CA ILE A 500 -6.18 15.44 15.89
C ILE A 500 -7.51 16.06 15.47
N ILE A 501 -8.52 15.20 15.26
CA ILE A 501 -9.91 15.60 15.09
C ILE A 501 -10.61 15.30 16.44
N PRO A 502 -11.24 16.30 17.08
CA PRO A 502 -11.90 16.12 18.36
C PRO A 502 -13.17 15.26 18.22
N LYS A 503 -13.80 14.95 19.36
CA LYS A 503 -15.14 14.35 19.39
C LYS A 503 -16.18 15.41 18.94
N PRO A 504 -17.23 15.04 18.16
CA PRO A 504 -18.34 15.93 17.83
C PRO A 504 -19.12 16.37 19.07
#